data_AF-A0A645A3A8-F1
#
_entry.id   AF-A0A645A3A8-F1
#
_cell.length_a   1.000
_cell.length_b   1.000
_cell.length_c   1.000
_cell.angle_alpha   90.00
_cell.angle_beta   90.00
_cell.angle_gamma   90.00
#
_symmetry.space_group_name_H-M   'P 1'
#
loop_
_entity.id
_entity.type
_entity.pdbx_description
1 polymer ?
#
loop_
_entity_poly.entity_id
_entity_poly.type
_entity_poly.pdbx_seq_one_letter_code
_entity_poly.pdbx_strand_id
1 'polypeptide(L)'
;MNQKDSEEIIRLAREGKHISKIWGEYFPNYDYWEVYMEAYGAGEKSSVGVKRMITSRLNKLAEADSKADREDLIEEINSLVLHLYTRYKSNQQKLEQAREILNG
;
A
#
# COMPACT_ATOMS: atom_id res chain seq x y z
N MET A 1 -13.35 -7.55 -6.67
CA MET A 1 -13.50 -8.17 -5.35
C MET A 1 -14.84 -7.79 -4.72
N ASN A 2 -15.47 -8.66 -3.91
CA ASN A 2 -16.70 -8.31 -3.17
C ASN A 2 -16.38 -7.79 -1.74
N GLN A 3 -17.35 -7.11 -1.11
CA GLN A 3 -17.17 -6.47 0.21
C GLN A 3 -16.70 -7.44 1.31
N LYS A 4 -17.21 -8.67 1.32
CA LYS A 4 -16.85 -9.68 2.32
C LYS A 4 -15.40 -10.12 2.17
N ASP A 5 -14.94 -10.27 0.94
CA ASP A 5 -13.54 -10.62 0.65
C ASP A 5 -12.59 -9.50 1.06
N SER A 6 -12.94 -8.23 0.79
CA SER A 6 -12.18 -7.05 1.23
C SER A 6 -12.05 -6.99 2.75
N GLU A 7 -13.15 -7.14 3.49
CA GLU A 7 -13.16 -7.14 4.95
C GLU A 7 -12.28 -8.23 5.55
N GLU A 8 -12.31 -9.42 4.96
CA GLU A 8 -11.53 -10.57 5.42
C GLU A 8 -10.03 -10.40 5.13
N ILE A 9 -9.67 -9.86 3.96
CA ILE A 9 -8.28 -9.51 3.63
C ILE A 9 -7.74 -8.47 4.61
N ILE A 10 -8.54 -7.44 4.91
CA ILE A 10 -8.18 -6.40 5.88
C ILE A 10 -8.01 -7.00 7.28
N ARG A 11 -8.91 -7.90 7.70
CA ARG A 11 -8.82 -8.59 9.00
C ARG A 11 -7.54 -9.42 9.10
N LEU A 12 -7.25 -10.26 8.13
CA LEU A 12 -6.05 -11.11 8.11
C LEU A 12 -4.76 -10.28 8.09
N ALA A 13 -4.77 -9.15 7.39
CA ALA A 13 -3.65 -8.21 7.38
C ALA A 13 -3.45 -7.55 8.76
N ARG A 14 -4.54 -7.13 9.43
CA ARG A 14 -4.51 -6.58 10.80
C ARG A 14 -4.04 -7.60 11.84
N GLU A 15 -4.32 -8.88 11.62
CA GLU A 15 -3.82 -10.00 12.44
C GLU A 15 -2.34 -10.33 12.17
N GLY A 16 -1.68 -9.59 11.28
CA GLY A 16 -0.25 -9.70 10.99
C GLY A 16 0.10 -10.80 9.98
N LYS A 17 -0.90 -11.40 9.30
CA LYS A 17 -0.62 -12.41 8.27
C LYS A 17 0.04 -11.74 7.07
N HIS A 18 1.12 -12.35 6.57
CA HIS A 18 1.87 -11.81 5.44
C HIS A 18 1.01 -11.83 4.16
N ILE A 19 1.07 -10.78 3.34
CA ILE A 19 0.14 -10.62 2.21
C ILE A 19 0.34 -11.69 1.13
N SER A 20 1.57 -12.18 0.93
CA SER A 20 1.80 -13.35 0.07
C SER A 20 1.12 -14.62 0.58
N LYS A 21 0.90 -14.73 1.90
CA LYS A 21 0.16 -15.82 2.54
C LYS A 21 -1.35 -15.59 2.45
N ILE A 22 -1.82 -14.36 2.61
CA ILE A 22 -3.23 -14.00 2.40
C ILE A 22 -3.65 -14.33 0.96
N TRP A 23 -2.86 -13.92 -0.03
CA TRP A 23 -3.11 -14.25 -1.44
C TRP A 23 -3.02 -15.76 -1.70
N GLY A 24 -1.87 -16.38 -1.40
CA GLY A 24 -1.62 -17.76 -1.80
C GLY A 24 -2.50 -18.80 -1.10
N GLU A 25 -2.99 -18.53 0.12
CA GLU A 25 -3.73 -19.50 0.93
C GLU A 25 -5.24 -19.19 1.02
N TYR A 26 -5.68 -17.93 0.89
CA TYR A 26 -7.07 -17.52 1.13
C TYR A 26 -7.73 -16.93 -0.10
N PHE A 27 -6.96 -16.22 -0.94
CA PHE A 27 -7.48 -15.47 -2.09
C PHE A 27 -6.70 -15.75 -3.38
N PRO A 28 -6.42 -17.02 -3.75
CA PRO A 28 -5.57 -17.34 -4.91
C PRO A 28 -6.26 -17.05 -6.25
N ASN A 29 -7.59 -16.90 -6.24
CA ASN A 29 -8.40 -16.60 -7.43
C ASN A 29 -8.40 -15.10 -7.79
N TYR A 30 -7.86 -14.26 -6.91
CA TYR A 30 -7.69 -12.83 -7.17
C TYR A 30 -6.27 -12.57 -7.66
N ASP A 31 -6.10 -11.48 -8.42
CA ASP A 31 -4.76 -11.02 -8.71
C ASP A 31 -4.07 -10.67 -7.40
N TYR A 32 -2.78 -11.00 -7.30
CA TYR A 32 -1.99 -10.64 -6.12
C TYR A 32 -2.13 -9.14 -5.82
N TRP A 33 -2.22 -8.30 -6.85
CA TRP A 33 -2.41 -6.86 -6.74
C TRP A 33 -3.77 -6.45 -6.16
N GLU A 34 -4.84 -7.19 -6.43
CA GLU A 34 -6.15 -6.90 -5.84
C GLU A 34 -6.15 -7.22 -4.34
N VAL A 35 -5.62 -8.39 -3.96
CA VAL A 35 -5.48 -8.80 -2.55
C VAL A 35 -4.54 -7.89 -1.80
N TYR A 36 -3.47 -7.50 -2.49
CA TYR A 36 -2.56 -6.46 -2.07
C TYR A 36 -3.42 -5.21 -1.75
N MET A 37 -3.98 -4.53 -2.75
CA MET A 37 -4.61 -3.22 -2.59
C MET A 37 -5.64 -3.15 -1.44
N GLU A 38 -6.39 -4.23 -1.23
CA GLU A 38 -7.37 -4.35 -0.14
C GLU A 38 -6.72 -4.47 1.25
N ALA A 39 -5.71 -5.33 1.40
CA ALA A 39 -4.92 -5.40 2.63
C ALA A 39 -4.23 -4.05 2.94
N TYR A 40 -3.85 -3.31 1.90
CA TYR A 40 -3.13 -2.04 2.01
C TYR A 40 -4.00 -0.80 2.23
N GLY A 41 -5.24 -0.79 1.76
CA GLY A 41 -6.17 0.34 1.92
C GLY A 41 -6.51 0.63 3.38
N ALA A 42 -6.39 -0.37 4.25
CA ALA A 42 -6.74 -0.30 5.67
C ALA A 42 -5.66 0.26 6.62
N GLY A 43 -4.52 0.76 6.12
CA GLY A 43 -3.61 1.63 6.88
C GLY A 43 -2.24 1.07 7.29
N GLU A 44 -1.90 -0.17 6.94
CA GLU A 44 -0.69 -0.86 7.42
C GLU A 44 0.45 -0.88 6.38
N LYS A 45 0.96 0.27 5.93
CA LYS A 45 2.18 0.31 5.10
C LYS A 45 3.39 0.63 5.96
N SER A 46 4.54 -0.03 5.79
CA SER A 46 5.86 0.51 6.19
C SER A 46 6.45 1.33 5.03
N SER A 47 7.24 2.38 5.29
CA SER A 47 7.80 3.23 4.22
C SER A 47 8.67 2.43 3.24
N VAL A 48 9.33 1.37 3.72
CA VAL A 48 10.14 0.45 2.91
C VAL A 48 9.27 -0.38 1.97
N GLY A 49 8.10 -0.84 2.44
CA GLY A 49 7.13 -1.56 1.61
C GLY A 49 6.68 -0.70 0.43
N VAL A 50 6.29 0.55 0.70
CA VAL A 50 5.86 1.49 -0.36
C VAL A 50 6.97 1.76 -1.37
N LYS A 51 8.21 1.96 -0.91
CA LYS A 51 9.36 2.15 -1.80
C LYS A 51 9.53 0.98 -2.78
N ARG A 52 9.45 -0.27 -2.29
CA ARG A 52 9.57 -1.47 -3.14
C ARG A 52 8.48 -1.53 -4.21
N MET A 53 7.25 -1.12 -3.87
CA MET A 53 6.17 -1.04 -4.84
C MET A 53 6.45 -0.03 -5.94
N ILE A 54 6.89 1.18 -5.57
CA ILE A 54 7.23 2.24 -6.52
C ILE A 54 8.30 1.71 -7.49
N THR A 55 9.35 1.07 -6.97
CA THR A 55 10.38 0.43 -7.81
C THR A 55 9.79 -0.61 -8.76
N SER A 56 8.91 -1.50 -8.28
CA SER A 56 8.26 -2.49 -9.14
C SER A 56 7.41 -1.84 -10.25
N ARG A 57 6.70 -0.74 -9.97
CA ARG A 57 5.89 -0.03 -10.96
C ARG A 57 6.76 0.70 -11.98
N LEU A 58 7.84 1.32 -11.53
CA LEU A 58 8.81 1.96 -12.42
C LEU A 58 9.43 0.96 -13.41
N ASN A 59 9.74 -0.25 -12.94
CA ASN A 59 10.22 -1.31 -13.83
C ASN A 59 9.16 -1.72 -14.86
N LYS A 60 7.90 -1.93 -14.43
CA LYS A 60 6.79 -2.20 -15.36
C LYS A 60 6.55 -1.06 -16.36
N LEU A 61 6.69 0.18 -15.91
CA LEU A 61 6.51 1.36 -16.76
C LEU A 61 7.56 1.42 -17.87
N ALA A 62 8.80 1.01 -17.57
CA ALA A 62 9.87 0.93 -18.56
C ALA A 62 9.60 -0.11 -19.66
N GLU A 63 8.83 -1.15 -19.33
CA GLU A 63 8.47 -2.26 -20.23
C GLU A 63 7.09 -2.07 -20.89
N ALA A 64 6.36 -0.99 -20.57
CA ALA A 64 4.98 -0.81 -21.04
C ALA A 64 4.90 -0.37 -22.50
N ASP A 65 4.15 -1.12 -23.31
CA ASP A 65 4.01 -0.90 -24.75
C ASP A 65 2.88 0.07 -25.13
N SER A 66 1.84 0.15 -24.30
CA SER A 66 0.68 1.00 -24.59
C SER A 66 0.69 2.30 -23.80
N LYS A 67 0.11 3.35 -24.39
CA LYS A 67 -0.06 4.64 -23.71
C LYS A 67 -0.96 4.52 -22.49
N ALA A 68 -2.03 3.73 -22.58
CA ALA A 68 -2.98 3.52 -21.48
C ALA A 68 -2.28 2.86 -20.29
N ASP A 69 -1.53 1.77 -20.50
CA ASP A 69 -0.80 1.09 -19.43
C ASP A 69 0.23 2.02 -18.75
N ARG A 70 0.86 2.91 -19.52
CA ARG A 70 1.77 3.93 -18.99
C ARG A 70 1.04 4.93 -18.10
N GLU A 71 -0.12 5.42 -18.53
CA GLU A 71 -0.92 6.38 -17.77
C GLU A 71 -1.39 5.77 -16.44
N ASP A 72 -1.89 4.53 -16.47
CA ASP A 72 -2.31 3.80 -15.27
C ASP A 72 -1.14 3.60 -14.29
N LEU A 73 0.03 3.17 -14.79
CA LEU A 73 1.23 2.97 -13.96
C LEU A 73 1.74 4.28 -13.36
N ILE A 74 1.66 5.40 -14.09
CA ILE A 74 2.02 6.73 -13.59
C ILE A 74 1.07 7.14 -12.46
N GLU A 75 -0.24 6.94 -12.62
CA GLU A 75 -1.23 7.24 -11.59
C GLU A 75 -0.99 6.41 -10.31
N GLU A 76 -0.72 5.10 -10.47
CA GLU A 76 -0.35 4.23 -9.35
C GLU A 76 0.88 4.75 -8.60
N ILE A 77 1.96 5.09 -9.32
CA ILE A 77 3.18 5.61 -8.72
C ILE A 77 2.88 6.90 -7.93
N ASN A 78 2.09 7.80 -8.51
CA ASN A 78 1.77 9.08 -7.88
C ASN A 78 0.98 8.91 -6.58
N SER A 79 0.02 7.98 -6.57
CA SER A 79 -0.73 7.60 -5.36
C SER A 79 0.19 7.06 -4.25
N LEU A 80 1.18 6.25 -4.61
CA LEU A 80 2.15 5.70 -3.65
C LEU A 80 3.09 6.77 -3.07
N VAL A 81 3.51 7.73 -3.90
CA VAL A 81 4.29 8.89 -3.46
C VAL A 81 3.47 9.76 -2.52
N LEU A 82 2.21 10.04 -2.85
CA LEU A 82 1.31 10.82 -2.00
C LEU A 82 1.07 10.15 -0.64
N HIS A 83 0.96 8.81 -0.63
CA HIS A 83 0.85 8.05 0.61
C HIS A 83 2.08 8.22 1.50
N LEU A 84 3.30 8.10 0.94
CA LEU A 84 4.54 8.33 1.68
C LEU A 84 4.60 9.75 2.26
N TYR A 85 4.25 10.75 1.46
CA TYR A 85 4.23 12.15 1.88
C TYR A 85 3.24 12.40 3.02
N THR A 86 2.00 11.93 2.88
CA THR A 86 0.96 12.09 3.89
C THR A 86 1.37 11.44 5.22
N ARG A 87 1.95 10.24 5.15
CA ARG A 87 2.42 9.56 6.35
C ARG A 87 3.59 10.28 7.01
N TYR A 88 4.56 10.75 6.22
CA TYR A 88 5.66 11.56 6.76
C TYR A 88 5.13 12.79 7.50
N LYS A 89 4.19 13.53 6.89
CA LYS A 89 3.54 14.69 7.51
C LYS A 89 2.83 14.33 8.81
N SER A 90 2.06 13.24 8.83
CA SER A 90 1.37 12.78 10.03
C SER A 90 2.34 12.36 11.15
N ASN A 91 3.43 11.67 10.80
CA ASN A 91 4.45 11.27 11.78
C ASN A 91 5.17 12.49 12.36
N GLN A 92 5.46 13.51 11.56
CA GLN A 92 6.04 14.78 12.05
C GLN A 92 5.09 15.46 13.05
N GLN A 93 3.79 15.52 12.76
CA GLN A 93 2.80 16.08 13.68
C GLN A 93 2.75 15.32 15.01
N LYS A 94 2.78 13.99 14.99
CA LYS A 94 2.81 13.17 16.19
C LYS A 94 4.08 13.38 17.01
N LEU A 95 5.23 13.51 16.34
CA LEU A 95 6.51 13.79 17.01
C LEU A 95 6.49 15.18 17.69
N GLU A 96 5.90 16.18 17.05
CA GLU A 96 5.77 17.51 17.63
C GLU A 96 4.86 17.51 18.86
N GLN A 97 3.69 16.85 18.77
CA GLN A 97 2.80 16.66 19.92
C GLN A 97 3.50 15.95 21.09
N ALA A 98 4.32 14.93 20.81
CA ALA A 98 5.08 14.26 21.85
C ALA A 98 6.13 15.18 22.50
N ARG A 99 6.77 16.07 21.71
CA ARG A 99 7.73 17.07 22.24
C ARG A 99 7.04 18.11 23.12
N GLU A 100 5.86 18.58 22.73
CA GLU A 100 5.07 19.52 23.53
C GLU A 100 4.71 18.93 24.89
N ILE A 101 4.32 17.65 24.94
CA ILE A 101 4.02 16.94 26.19
C ILE A 101 5.25 16.74 27.06
N LEU A 102 6.43 16.51 26.47
CA LEU A 102 7.66 16.25 27.23
C LEU A 102 8.37 17.51 27.73
N ASN A 103 8.18 18.64 27.05
CA ASN A 103 8.87 19.90 27.34
C ASN A 103 7.96 21.01 27.87
N GLY A 104 6.64 20.78 27.93
CA GLY A 104 5.64 21.67 28.54
C GLY A 104 5.28 21.23 29.95
#